data_AF-A0AAD7XAS2-F1
#
_entry.id   AF-A0AAD7XAS2-F1
#
_cell.length_a   1.000
_cell.length_b   1.000
_cell.length_c   1.000
_cell.angle_alpha   90.00
_cell.angle_beta   90.00
_cell.angle_gamma   90.00
#
_symmetry.space_group_name_H-M   'P 1'
#
loop_
_entity.id
_entity.type
_entity.pdbx_description
1 polymer ?
#
loop_
_entity_poly.entity_id
_entity_poly.type
_entity_poly.pdbx_seq_one_letter_code
_entity_poly.pdbx_strand_id
1 'polypeptide(L)'
;MMSSNEQPHTPSFAPLQGAALNVNEAPEVVQNSGMPSYFADYPVKPVGLISLTKSLEQTSTSPPRRGRGFSDFGMALQYAKTVNDLLKAVYDVLEMHRTIASRREVLNRDMNIFNILMYPQRSPTYRRAKEMDNMPLLIDAVLAGRSSDPDTPSTPRGLMIDFDHSALLGHAKANPRIHDAIRRELKHRIGTPTYIARAVTIATFPCKLEHLYYLRMPTLDGKAKELYTQAYGQMRYDQYTDDLEGPTRHGGLPRRDKLKDLQKIAKTMPVFHRWEYDAESVFWTMYAALLRAQPRNAEEVPDVVVSLNLKTVWGRLKAHTIPDAPGELASYNDSRQHLLGFDEDQFAAAFHPTMRDVAILLQRIAEQVSPTYALMDPPPPFEDHLHEAMQRLILEYLVDHEQSPIPLVPGVLRSVEIDLKNDSRGLGTHESPLQDLTVEANTGSKRPREENDSFTRRVLPKREARSPSRRRCPHSQRVVPG
;
A
#
# COMPACT_ATOMS: atom_id res chain seq x y z
N MET A 1 29.14 -33.20 -64.58
CA MET A 1 29.26 -32.87 -63.14
C MET A 1 29.16 -31.36 -63.04
N MET A 2 27.94 -30.88 -62.79
CA MET A 2 27.56 -29.48 -62.84
C MET A 2 27.70 -28.84 -61.46
N SER A 3 28.30 -27.65 -61.44
CA SER A 3 28.37 -26.74 -60.28
C SER A 3 27.79 -25.43 -60.75
N SER A 4 26.68 -24.99 -60.16
CA SER A 4 26.11 -23.67 -60.38
C SER A 4 25.71 -23.05 -59.04
N ASN A 5 26.42 -21.97 -58.72
CA ASN A 5 26.12 -20.98 -57.69
C ASN A 5 24.76 -20.33 -57.97
N GLU A 6 23.90 -20.26 -56.96
CA GLU A 6 22.81 -19.29 -56.91
C GLU A 6 22.97 -18.42 -55.66
N GLN A 7 23.08 -17.11 -55.88
CA GLN A 7 22.96 -16.07 -54.86
C GLN A 7 21.48 -15.69 -54.65
N PRO A 8 21.08 -15.28 -53.44
CA PRO A 8 19.70 -14.91 -53.16
C PRO A 8 19.38 -13.46 -53.57
N HIS A 9 18.18 -13.28 -54.12
CA HIS A 9 17.57 -12.01 -54.52
C HIS A 9 17.26 -11.11 -53.32
N THR A 10 17.71 -9.85 -53.38
CA THR A 10 17.20 -8.72 -52.60
C THR A 10 16.00 -8.08 -53.30
N PRO A 11 14.89 -7.75 -52.60
CA PRO A 11 13.79 -7.01 -53.21
C PRO A 11 14.08 -5.50 -53.27
N SER A 12 13.78 -4.95 -54.44
CA SER A 12 13.88 -3.54 -54.83
C SER A 12 12.78 -2.70 -54.17
N PHE A 13 13.16 -1.59 -53.52
CA PHE A 13 12.26 -0.55 -53.05
C PHE A 13 11.99 0.45 -54.18
N ALA A 14 10.72 0.62 -54.54
CA ALA A 14 10.25 1.74 -55.36
C ALA A 14 9.79 2.90 -54.46
N PRO A 15 10.03 4.18 -54.83
CA PRO A 15 9.68 5.33 -54.03
C PRO A 15 8.23 5.78 -54.33
N LEU A 16 7.40 5.90 -53.29
CA LEU A 16 6.10 6.57 -53.41
C LEU A 16 6.23 8.04 -53.01
N GLN A 17 5.76 8.86 -53.95
CA GLN A 17 5.78 10.32 -53.97
C GLN A 17 4.90 10.92 -52.86
N GLY A 18 5.34 12.09 -52.39
CA GLY A 18 4.68 12.86 -51.35
C GLY A 18 3.32 13.42 -51.77
N ALA A 19 2.37 13.31 -50.85
CA ALA A 19 1.19 14.16 -50.81
C ALA A 19 1.42 15.23 -49.73
N ALA A 20 1.52 16.48 -50.18
CA ALA A 20 1.48 17.63 -49.30
C ALA A 20 0.05 17.77 -48.76
N LEU A 21 -0.11 17.75 -47.44
CA LEU A 21 -1.35 18.14 -46.78
C LEU A 21 -1.17 19.50 -46.11
N ASN A 22 -2.09 20.38 -46.47
CA ASN A 22 -2.26 21.76 -46.06
C ASN A 22 -2.26 21.90 -44.53
N VAL A 23 -1.36 22.73 -44.01
CA VAL A 23 -1.40 23.25 -42.65
C VAL A 23 -2.09 24.61 -42.74
N ASN A 24 -3.39 24.67 -42.45
CA ASN A 24 -4.13 25.87 -42.03
C ASN A 24 -5.60 25.50 -41.80
N GLU A 25 -5.93 25.05 -40.60
CA GLU A 25 -7.27 25.22 -40.03
C GLU A 25 -7.17 25.06 -38.51
N ALA A 26 -7.32 26.19 -37.81
CA ALA A 26 -7.40 26.23 -36.36
C ALA A 26 -8.80 25.77 -35.92
N PRO A 27 -8.94 24.88 -34.93
CA PRO A 27 -10.25 24.58 -34.39
C PRO A 27 -10.72 25.72 -33.47
N GLU A 28 -11.96 26.14 -33.72
CA GLU A 28 -12.69 27.16 -32.96
C GLU A 28 -12.69 26.89 -31.45
N VAL A 29 -12.38 27.94 -30.70
CA VAL A 29 -12.52 27.99 -29.26
C VAL A 29 -14.01 28.00 -28.92
N VAL A 30 -14.55 26.82 -28.59
CA VAL A 30 -15.85 26.73 -27.91
C VAL A 30 -15.65 27.21 -26.48
N GLN A 31 -16.10 28.44 -26.22
CA GLN A 31 -16.22 28.98 -24.87
C GLN A 31 -17.22 28.15 -24.07
N ASN A 32 -16.72 27.27 -23.20
CA ASN A 32 -17.53 26.63 -22.17
C ASN A 32 -17.81 27.64 -21.05
N SER A 33 -18.85 28.45 -21.23
CA SER A 33 -19.45 29.30 -20.21
C SER A 33 -20.41 28.45 -19.36
N GLY A 34 -20.00 28.10 -18.13
CA GLY A 34 -20.92 27.52 -17.15
C GLY A 34 -20.33 26.44 -16.24
N MET A 35 -19.32 26.78 -15.43
CA MET A 35 -18.92 25.98 -14.26
C MET A 35 -19.37 26.72 -13.00
N PRO A 36 -20.30 26.19 -12.19
CA PRO A 36 -20.61 26.78 -10.90
C PRO A 36 -19.50 26.45 -9.89
N SER A 37 -18.91 27.49 -9.30
CA SER A 37 -17.90 27.40 -8.25
C SER A 37 -18.50 26.83 -6.96
N TYR A 38 -18.12 25.62 -6.56
CA TYR A 38 -18.57 25.04 -5.29
C TYR A 38 -17.45 24.53 -4.37
N PHE A 39 -16.17 24.85 -4.66
CA PHE A 39 -15.05 24.52 -3.77
C PHE A 39 -14.09 25.69 -3.49
N ALA A 40 -14.52 26.93 -3.76
CA ALA A 40 -13.68 28.11 -3.52
C ALA A 40 -13.56 28.53 -2.04
N ASP A 41 -14.40 28.04 -1.14
CA ASP A 41 -14.45 28.52 0.25
C ASP A 41 -14.18 27.40 1.27
N TYR A 42 -12.93 26.98 1.39
CA TYR A 42 -12.44 26.40 2.65
C TYR A 42 -11.11 27.06 3.02
N PRO A 43 -11.05 27.84 4.12
CA PRO A 43 -9.80 28.38 4.60
C PRO A 43 -8.95 27.25 5.19
N VAL A 44 -7.86 26.90 4.51
CA VAL A 44 -6.79 26.05 5.05
C VAL A 44 -6.18 26.77 6.25
N LYS A 45 -6.52 26.34 7.47
CA LYS A 45 -5.84 26.81 8.69
C LYS A 45 -4.58 25.96 8.92
N PRO A 46 -3.45 26.56 9.32
CA PRO A 46 -2.29 25.80 9.76
C PRO A 46 -2.61 25.17 11.12
N VAL A 47 -2.65 23.84 11.19
CA VAL A 47 -2.87 23.12 12.46
C VAL A 47 -1.54 22.54 12.95
N GLY A 48 -1.19 22.90 14.18
CA GLY A 48 0.00 22.43 14.87
C GLY A 48 -0.08 20.96 15.26
N LEU A 49 1.09 20.33 15.33
CA LEU A 49 1.30 18.97 15.81
C LEU A 49 0.68 18.76 17.20
N ILE A 50 -0.24 17.79 17.30
CA ILE A 50 -0.51 17.08 18.55
C ILE A 50 -0.48 15.59 18.24
N SER A 51 0.58 14.93 18.71
CA SER A 51 0.75 13.47 18.70
C SER A 51 -0.18 12.86 19.75
N LEU A 52 -1.03 11.92 19.32
CA LEU A 52 -1.84 11.08 20.20
C LEU A 52 -1.86 9.65 19.67
N THR A 53 -0.80 8.89 19.95
CA THR A 53 -0.85 7.43 19.95
C THR A 53 -1.25 6.95 21.34
N LYS A 54 -2.51 6.52 21.50
CA LYS A 54 -2.90 5.68 22.64
C LYS A 54 -3.67 4.44 22.17
N SER A 55 -3.09 3.32 22.58
CA SER A 55 -3.55 1.93 22.58
C SER A 55 -5.07 1.77 22.64
N LEU A 56 -5.63 1.09 21.62
CA LEU A 56 -6.99 0.58 21.58
C LEU A 56 -6.95 -0.83 20.96
N GLU A 57 -6.52 -1.80 21.77
CA GLU A 57 -6.84 -3.20 21.56
C GLU A 57 -7.65 -3.66 22.78
N GLN A 58 -8.72 -4.43 22.52
CA GLN A 58 -9.69 -5.02 23.45
C GLN A 58 -10.95 -4.21 23.76
N THR A 59 -11.95 -4.28 22.86
CA THR A 59 -13.37 -4.46 23.22
C THR A 59 -14.08 -5.26 22.12
N SER A 60 -14.87 -6.28 22.49
CA SER A 60 -15.48 -7.25 21.57
C SER A 60 -16.69 -6.74 20.78
N THR A 61 -16.88 -5.43 20.66
CA THR A 61 -17.88 -4.78 19.81
C THR A 61 -17.40 -3.38 19.47
N SER A 62 -16.38 -3.25 18.60
CA SER A 62 -16.00 -1.91 18.16
C SER A 62 -17.15 -1.32 17.31
N PRO A 63 -17.66 -0.13 17.66
CA PRO A 63 -18.76 0.49 16.92
C PRO A 63 -18.34 0.81 15.47
N PRO A 64 -19.31 0.97 14.55
CA PRO A 64 -19.04 1.44 13.20
C PRO A 64 -18.17 2.70 13.25
N ARG A 65 -17.12 2.72 12.43
CA ARG A 65 -16.18 3.83 12.38
C ARG A 65 -16.66 4.87 11.38
N ARG A 66 -16.49 6.14 11.75
CA ARG A 66 -16.80 7.30 10.93
C ARG A 66 -15.52 8.04 10.60
N GLY A 67 -15.37 8.44 9.35
CA GLY A 67 -14.44 9.52 9.01
C GLY A 67 -14.88 10.79 9.75
N ARG A 68 -13.94 11.51 10.35
CA ARG A 68 -14.26 12.76 11.05
C ARG A 68 -14.85 13.75 10.03
N GLY A 69 -16.11 14.15 10.22
CA GLY A 69 -16.82 15.03 9.29
C GLY A 69 -17.59 14.34 8.15
N PHE A 70 -17.48 13.01 8.02
CA PHE A 70 -18.28 12.25 7.05
C PHE A 70 -19.50 11.61 7.72
N SER A 71 -20.62 11.61 7.01
CA SER A 71 -21.86 10.97 7.45
C SER A 71 -21.88 9.47 7.18
N ASP A 72 -21.05 9.01 6.25
CA ASP A 72 -20.92 7.60 5.89
C ASP A 72 -20.03 6.87 6.90
N PHE A 73 -20.36 5.60 7.15
CA PHE A 73 -19.63 4.77 8.10
C PHE A 73 -19.48 3.36 7.58
N GLY A 74 -18.52 2.64 8.14
CA GLY A 74 -18.26 1.24 7.80
C GLY A 74 -17.65 0.48 8.97
N MET A 75 -17.29 -0.76 8.69
CA MET A 75 -16.63 -1.66 9.63
C MET A 75 -15.15 -1.76 9.31
N ALA A 76 -14.30 -1.96 10.31
CA ALA A 76 -12.88 -2.18 10.06
C ALA A 76 -12.64 -3.55 9.39
N LEU A 77 -11.51 -3.71 8.71
CA LEU A 77 -11.19 -4.92 7.92
C LEU A 77 -11.30 -6.23 8.71
N GLN A 78 -11.01 -6.22 10.03
CA GLN A 78 -11.11 -7.41 10.88
C GLN A 78 -12.54 -7.95 11.05
N TYR A 79 -13.57 -7.19 10.66
CA TYR A 79 -14.97 -7.62 10.72
C TYR A 79 -15.46 -8.27 9.42
N ALA A 80 -14.56 -8.57 8.48
CA ALA A 80 -14.87 -9.33 7.29
C ALA A 80 -15.54 -10.67 7.65
N LYS A 81 -16.62 -11.02 6.94
CA LYS A 81 -17.32 -12.30 7.10
C LYS A 81 -16.66 -13.42 6.32
N THR A 82 -15.98 -13.09 5.24
CA THR A 82 -15.22 -14.01 4.39
C THR A 82 -13.95 -13.33 3.91
N VAL A 83 -12.97 -14.11 3.44
CA VAL A 83 -11.80 -13.57 2.75
C VAL A 83 -12.22 -12.75 1.52
N ASN A 84 -13.19 -13.26 0.74
CA ASN A 84 -13.67 -12.57 -0.46
C ASN A 84 -14.27 -11.20 -0.14
N ASP A 85 -15.00 -11.04 0.97
CA ASP A 85 -15.54 -9.74 1.39
C ASP A 85 -14.41 -8.72 1.64
N LEU A 86 -13.32 -9.14 2.29
CA LEU A 86 -12.16 -8.29 2.55
C LEU A 86 -11.47 -7.91 1.24
N LEU A 87 -11.20 -8.88 0.36
CA LEU A 87 -10.55 -8.66 -0.93
C LEU A 87 -11.38 -7.76 -1.85
N LYS A 88 -12.71 -7.93 -1.86
CA LYS A 88 -13.63 -7.02 -2.57
C LYS A 88 -13.51 -5.58 -2.06
N ALA A 89 -13.43 -5.39 -0.75
CA ALA A 89 -13.26 -4.04 -0.19
C ALA A 89 -11.90 -3.43 -0.56
N VAL A 90 -10.83 -4.22 -0.56
CA VAL A 90 -9.49 -3.78 -1.00
C VAL A 90 -9.49 -3.41 -2.48
N TYR A 91 -10.12 -4.23 -3.34
CA TYR A 91 -10.27 -3.93 -4.76
C TYR A 91 -10.94 -2.58 -4.99
N ASP A 92 -12.06 -2.32 -4.30
CA ASP A 92 -12.78 -1.06 -4.39
C ASP A 92 -11.94 0.12 -3.91
N VAL A 93 -11.16 -0.05 -2.84
CA VAL A 93 -10.25 1.00 -2.36
C VAL A 93 -9.17 1.32 -3.39
N LEU A 94 -8.59 0.31 -4.06
CA LEU A 94 -7.63 0.54 -5.13
C LEU A 94 -8.27 1.33 -6.29
N GLU A 95 -9.49 0.98 -6.71
CA GLU A 95 -10.18 1.68 -7.80
C GLU A 95 -10.59 3.11 -7.40
N MET A 96 -11.06 3.30 -6.17
CA MET A 96 -11.40 4.63 -5.64
C MET A 96 -10.15 5.50 -5.53
N HIS A 97 -9.05 4.97 -5.00
CA HIS A 97 -7.78 5.68 -4.92
C HIS A 97 -7.30 6.08 -6.32
N ARG A 98 -7.26 5.14 -7.27
CA ARG A 98 -6.93 5.39 -8.69
C ARG A 98 -7.79 6.50 -9.29
N THR A 99 -9.09 6.51 -9.01
CA THR A 99 -10.03 7.54 -9.51
C THR A 99 -9.78 8.91 -8.88
N ILE A 100 -9.53 8.95 -7.56
CA ILE A 100 -9.25 10.20 -6.85
C ILE A 100 -7.90 10.78 -7.30
N ALA A 101 -6.87 9.94 -7.39
CA ALA A 101 -5.55 10.37 -7.85
C ALA A 101 -5.58 10.84 -9.31
N SER A 102 -6.28 10.14 -10.22
CA SER A 102 -6.35 10.56 -11.63
C SER A 102 -7.21 11.80 -11.88
N ARG A 103 -8.38 11.89 -11.25
CA ARG A 103 -9.37 12.93 -11.57
C ARG A 103 -9.33 14.13 -10.65
N ARG A 104 -8.91 13.92 -9.41
CA ARG A 104 -8.78 14.99 -8.41
C ARG A 104 -7.33 15.33 -8.15
N GLU A 105 -6.38 14.56 -8.70
CA GLU A 105 -4.96 14.79 -8.48
C GLU A 105 -4.66 14.79 -6.97
N VAL A 106 -5.23 13.86 -6.20
CA VAL A 106 -5.04 13.73 -4.75
C VAL A 106 -4.42 12.39 -4.38
N LEU A 107 -3.33 12.42 -3.60
CA LEU A 107 -2.77 11.23 -2.92
C LEU A 107 -3.22 11.21 -1.46
N ASN A 108 -3.51 10.02 -0.91
CA ASN A 108 -3.95 9.91 0.49
C ASN A 108 -2.76 9.96 1.46
N ARG A 109 -1.67 9.25 1.16
CA ARG A 109 -0.42 9.16 1.93
C ARG A 109 -0.49 8.53 3.33
N ASP A 110 -1.65 8.10 3.81
CA ASP A 110 -1.78 7.34 5.07
C ASP A 110 -2.81 6.22 4.96
N MET A 111 -2.67 5.39 3.93
CA MET A 111 -3.47 4.18 3.76
C MET A 111 -3.09 3.14 4.82
N ASN A 112 -4.01 2.88 5.75
CA ASN A 112 -3.82 1.95 6.86
C ASN A 112 -5.12 1.21 7.24
N ILE A 113 -5.02 0.24 8.15
CA ILE A 113 -6.15 -0.62 8.58
C ILE A 113 -7.32 0.15 9.22
N PHE A 114 -7.09 1.39 9.65
CA PHE A 114 -8.10 2.24 10.27
C PHE A 114 -8.77 3.18 9.27
N ASN A 115 -8.10 3.46 8.15
CA ASN A 115 -8.55 4.36 7.09
C ASN A 115 -9.23 3.62 5.93
N ILE A 116 -9.18 2.29 5.92
CA ILE A 116 -9.91 1.41 5.02
C ILE A 116 -11.05 0.72 5.77
N LEU A 117 -12.28 0.98 5.33
CA LEU A 117 -13.49 0.40 5.91
C LEU A 117 -14.20 -0.52 4.90
N MET A 118 -14.92 -1.50 5.43
CA MET A 118 -15.78 -2.44 4.71
C MET A 118 -17.25 -2.16 5.00
N TYR A 119 -18.13 -2.73 4.16
CA TYR A 119 -19.58 -2.66 4.33
C TYR A 119 -20.09 -1.23 4.55
N PRO A 120 -19.75 -0.30 3.65
CA PRO A 120 -20.14 1.10 3.80
C PRO A 120 -21.65 1.23 3.86
N GLN A 121 -22.12 1.98 4.84
CA GLN A 121 -23.50 2.40 4.98
C GLN A 121 -23.56 3.89 4.64
N ARG A 122 -24.27 4.18 3.54
CA ARG A 122 -24.51 5.56 3.11
C ARG A 122 -25.42 6.25 4.11
N SER A 123 -25.08 7.47 4.48
CA SER A 123 -25.98 8.29 5.28
C SER A 123 -27.23 8.64 4.47
N PRO A 124 -28.43 8.57 5.09
CA PRO A 124 -29.66 9.05 4.47
C PRO A 124 -29.60 10.51 4.01
N THR A 125 -28.73 11.32 4.64
CA THR A 125 -28.57 12.76 4.33
C THR A 125 -27.80 13.03 3.03
N TYR A 126 -27.04 12.05 2.51
CA TYR A 126 -26.20 12.21 1.31
C TYR A 126 -26.88 11.72 0.02
N ARG A 127 -28.21 11.52 0.04
CA ARG A 127 -29.03 11.04 -1.10
C ARG A 127 -29.07 12.00 -2.31
N ARG A 128 -28.25 13.05 -2.33
CA ARG A 128 -28.30 14.17 -3.30
C ARG A 128 -26.96 14.60 -3.88
N ALA A 129 -25.84 14.01 -3.48
CA ALA A 129 -24.64 14.20 -4.28
C ALA A 129 -24.95 13.53 -5.62
N LYS A 130 -25.13 14.34 -6.68
CA LYS A 130 -25.12 13.87 -8.06
C LYS A 130 -24.05 12.79 -8.13
N GLU A 131 -24.46 11.56 -8.43
CA GLU A 131 -23.52 10.49 -8.73
C GLU A 131 -22.49 11.11 -9.65
N MET A 132 -21.22 11.10 -9.25
CA MET A 132 -20.19 11.71 -10.05
C MET A 132 -20.34 11.12 -11.45
N ASP A 133 -20.54 11.96 -12.47
CA ASP A 133 -20.51 11.49 -13.84
C ASP A 133 -19.23 10.65 -13.99
N ASN A 134 -19.41 9.40 -14.41
CA ASN A 134 -18.36 8.37 -14.47
C ASN A 134 -17.88 7.84 -13.10
N MET A 135 -18.76 7.45 -12.18
CA MET A 135 -18.36 6.68 -10.98
C MET A 135 -17.46 5.49 -11.37
N PRO A 136 -16.43 5.15 -10.57
CA PRO A 136 -15.60 4.00 -10.86
C PRO A 136 -16.41 2.71 -10.85
N LEU A 137 -16.00 1.76 -11.70
CA LEU A 137 -16.54 0.41 -11.69
C LEU A 137 -15.98 -0.35 -10.49
N LEU A 138 -16.85 -0.54 -9.50
CA LEU A 138 -16.55 -1.29 -8.28
C LEU A 138 -16.70 -2.79 -8.50
N ILE A 139 -16.06 -3.59 -7.65
CA ILE A 139 -15.85 -5.04 -7.85
C ILE A 139 -17.14 -5.83 -8.11
N ASP A 140 -18.24 -5.50 -7.44
CA ASP A 140 -19.52 -6.21 -7.64
C ASP A 140 -20.13 -5.93 -9.03
N ALA A 141 -19.81 -4.81 -9.68
CA ALA A 141 -20.19 -4.57 -11.07
C ALA A 141 -19.32 -5.41 -12.01
N VAL A 142 -18.01 -5.45 -11.75
CA VAL A 142 -17.05 -6.26 -12.52
C VAL A 142 -17.42 -7.74 -12.46
N LEU A 143 -17.65 -8.29 -11.26
CA LEU A 143 -18.04 -9.69 -11.06
C LEU A 143 -19.42 -10.04 -11.66
N ALA A 144 -20.32 -9.04 -11.77
CA ALA A 144 -21.61 -9.21 -12.42
C ALA A 144 -21.53 -9.10 -13.96
N GLY A 145 -20.35 -8.86 -14.54
CA GLY A 145 -20.19 -8.61 -15.97
C GLY A 145 -20.91 -7.34 -16.44
N ARG A 146 -21.14 -6.37 -15.54
CA ARG A 146 -21.83 -5.13 -15.90
C ARG A 146 -20.84 -4.12 -16.47
N SER A 147 -21.15 -3.61 -17.66
CA SER A 147 -20.62 -2.30 -18.09
C SER A 147 -21.24 -1.20 -17.22
N SER A 148 -20.62 -0.02 -17.16
CA SER A 148 -21.06 1.13 -16.34
C SER A 148 -22.48 1.60 -16.70
N ASP A 149 -23.50 0.89 -16.23
CA ASP A 149 -24.89 1.31 -16.33
C ASP A 149 -25.16 2.33 -15.21
N PRO A 150 -25.43 3.60 -15.54
CA PRO A 150 -25.69 4.63 -14.55
C PRO A 150 -26.96 4.36 -13.73
N ASP A 151 -27.92 3.57 -14.25
CA ASP A 151 -29.21 3.36 -13.58
C ASP A 151 -29.16 2.29 -12.47
N THR A 152 -28.05 1.52 -12.39
CA THR A 152 -27.88 0.47 -11.38
C THR A 152 -26.54 0.60 -10.65
N PRO A 153 -26.38 1.60 -9.75
CA PRO A 153 -25.11 1.86 -9.09
C PRO A 153 -24.62 0.65 -8.29
N SER A 154 -23.37 0.26 -8.52
CA SER A 154 -22.71 -0.80 -7.77
C SER A 154 -22.66 -0.45 -6.28
N THR A 155 -22.93 -1.43 -5.42
CA THR A 155 -22.82 -1.22 -3.98
C THR A 155 -21.33 -1.26 -3.61
N PRO A 156 -20.76 -0.17 -3.07
CA PRO A 156 -19.37 -0.20 -2.64
C PRO A 156 -19.16 -1.23 -1.53
N ARG A 157 -18.08 -1.98 -1.63
CA ARG A 157 -17.60 -2.93 -0.62
C ARG A 157 -16.53 -2.32 0.26
N GLY A 158 -15.75 -1.39 -0.29
CA GLY A 158 -14.74 -0.62 0.42
C GLY A 158 -15.10 0.86 0.55
N LEU A 159 -14.58 1.50 1.59
CA LEU A 159 -14.64 2.94 1.81
C LEU A 159 -13.28 3.43 2.32
N MET A 160 -12.75 4.46 1.65
CA MET A 160 -11.55 5.18 2.09
C MET A 160 -11.98 6.41 2.89
N ILE A 161 -11.43 6.57 4.08
CA ILE A 161 -11.65 7.73 4.95
C ILE A 161 -10.31 8.39 5.30
N ASP A 162 -10.40 9.53 5.98
CA ASP A 162 -9.26 10.26 6.54
C ASP A 162 -8.26 10.75 5.47
N PHE A 163 -8.45 12.00 5.05
CA PHE A 163 -7.62 12.67 4.07
C PHE A 163 -6.81 13.81 4.71
N ASP A 164 -6.68 13.83 6.04
CA ASP A 164 -5.95 14.88 6.76
C ASP A 164 -4.45 14.90 6.37
N HIS A 165 -3.95 13.77 5.88
CA HIS A 165 -2.60 13.57 5.38
C HIS A 165 -2.47 13.65 3.85
N SER A 166 -3.56 13.96 3.14
CA SER A 166 -3.55 13.98 1.67
C SER A 166 -2.68 15.09 1.08
N ALA A 167 -2.27 14.93 -0.18
CA ALA A 167 -1.57 15.95 -0.97
C ALA A 167 -2.29 16.18 -2.30
N LEU A 168 -2.43 17.44 -2.69
CA LEU A 168 -3.00 17.85 -3.97
C LEU A 168 -1.88 18.09 -5.01
N LEU A 169 -1.88 17.34 -6.10
CA LEU A 169 -0.92 17.40 -7.21
C LEU A 169 -1.33 18.45 -8.25
N GLY A 170 -2.61 18.76 -8.39
CA GLY A 170 -3.16 19.40 -9.60
C GLY A 170 -2.83 20.87 -9.83
N HIS A 171 -2.36 21.58 -8.80
CA HIS A 171 -1.90 22.95 -8.97
C HIS A 171 -0.41 23.06 -9.31
N ALA A 172 0.31 21.93 -9.40
CA ALA A 172 1.73 21.91 -9.71
C ALA A 172 2.04 22.35 -11.16
N LYS A 173 1.14 22.09 -12.11
CA LYS A 173 1.39 22.35 -13.54
C LYS A 173 1.28 23.83 -13.94
N ALA A 174 0.53 24.63 -13.18
CA ALA A 174 0.22 26.02 -13.54
C ALA A 174 1.09 27.08 -12.84
N ASN A 175 1.82 26.71 -11.77
CA ASN A 175 2.60 27.68 -10.99
C ASN A 175 3.88 27.03 -10.38
N PRO A 176 5.08 27.45 -10.80
CA PRO A 176 6.35 26.90 -10.31
C PRO A 176 6.53 26.98 -8.78
N ARG A 177 6.01 28.03 -8.13
CA ARG A 177 6.10 28.15 -6.65
C ARG A 177 5.21 27.13 -5.94
N ILE A 178 4.02 26.87 -6.50
CA ILE A 178 3.11 25.84 -5.98
C ILE A 178 3.70 24.46 -6.24
N HIS A 179 4.29 24.24 -7.41
CA HIS A 179 5.01 23.02 -7.74
C HIS A 179 6.14 22.71 -6.74
N ASP A 180 6.96 23.69 -6.37
CA ASP A 180 8.03 23.50 -5.38
C ASP A 180 7.50 23.28 -3.95
N ALA A 181 6.35 23.88 -3.61
CA ALA A 181 5.66 23.61 -2.36
C ALA A 181 5.14 22.17 -2.32
N ILE A 182 4.43 21.73 -3.36
CA ILE A 182 3.93 20.35 -3.51
C ILE A 182 5.10 19.36 -3.48
N ARG A 183 6.19 19.62 -4.21
CA ARG A 183 7.38 18.76 -4.18
C ARG A 183 8.01 18.65 -2.81
N ARG A 184 8.06 19.73 -2.03
CA ARG A 184 8.51 19.66 -0.63
C ARG A 184 7.53 18.88 0.23
N GLU A 185 6.25 19.07 0.01
CA GLU A 185 5.20 18.33 0.72
C GLU A 185 5.32 16.82 0.49
N LEU A 186 5.48 16.40 -0.77
CA LEU A 186 5.63 15.00 -1.17
C LEU A 186 6.94 14.35 -0.69
N LYS A 187 7.92 15.11 -0.21
CA LYS A 187 9.14 14.55 0.42
C LYS A 187 8.94 14.16 1.89
N HIS A 188 7.86 14.63 2.52
CA HIS A 188 7.60 14.28 3.92
C HIS A 188 7.25 12.79 4.02
N ARG A 189 7.78 12.16 5.06
CA ARG A 189 7.56 10.74 5.35
C ARG A 189 6.27 10.58 6.15
N ILE A 190 5.16 10.75 5.45
CA ILE A 190 3.82 10.66 6.00
C ILE A 190 3.31 9.23 5.81
N GLY A 191 2.68 8.71 6.85
CA GLY A 191 2.07 7.38 6.87
C GLY A 191 2.25 6.72 8.23
N THR A 192 1.40 5.74 8.50
CA THR A 192 1.48 4.91 9.70
C THR A 192 2.60 3.88 9.57
N PRO A 193 3.55 3.74 10.52
CA PRO A 193 4.76 2.92 10.38
C PRO A 193 4.54 1.52 9.78
N THR A 194 3.63 0.72 10.35
CA THR A 194 3.35 -0.64 9.83
C THR A 194 3.00 -0.67 8.34
N TYR A 195 2.39 0.39 7.82
CA TYR A 195 1.73 0.41 6.51
C TYR A 195 2.43 1.32 5.50
N ILE A 196 3.18 2.33 5.92
CA ILE A 196 3.86 3.26 5.01
C ILE A 196 4.75 2.53 4.00
N ALA A 197 4.78 2.99 2.76
CA ALA A 197 5.64 2.41 1.71
C ALA A 197 7.13 2.43 2.09
N ARG A 198 7.89 1.44 1.62
CA ARG A 198 9.32 1.29 1.97
C ARG A 198 10.14 2.49 1.54
N ALA A 199 9.99 2.94 0.28
CA ALA A 199 10.77 4.06 -0.25
C ALA A 199 10.52 5.37 0.53
N VAL A 200 9.27 5.58 0.96
CA VAL A 200 8.90 6.75 1.78
C VAL A 200 9.51 6.62 3.18
N THR A 201 9.43 5.45 3.81
CA THR A 201 10.00 5.20 5.15
C THR A 201 11.49 5.55 5.20
N ILE A 202 12.26 5.05 4.23
CA ILE A 202 13.72 5.16 4.21
C ILE A 202 14.23 6.41 3.48
N ALA A 203 13.34 7.24 2.91
CA ALA A 203 13.65 8.42 2.10
C ALA A 203 14.74 8.18 1.03
N THR A 204 14.81 6.96 0.52
CA THR A 204 15.65 6.50 -0.59
C THR A 204 14.95 5.32 -1.26
N PHE A 205 15.46 4.87 -2.39
CA PHE A 205 14.91 3.71 -3.10
C PHE A 205 15.57 2.41 -2.63
N PRO A 206 14.80 1.36 -2.25
CA PRO A 206 15.35 0.04 -1.98
C PRO A 206 16.11 -0.50 -3.22
N CYS A 207 17.42 -0.63 -3.12
CA CYS A 207 18.27 -1.02 -4.26
C CYS A 207 19.21 -2.17 -3.88
N LYS A 208 18.60 -3.31 -3.51
CA LYS A 208 19.26 -4.62 -3.45
C LYS A 208 18.81 -5.45 -4.66
N LEU A 209 19.57 -6.49 -4.99
CA LEU A 209 19.37 -7.28 -6.21
C LEU A 209 17.93 -7.80 -6.33
N GLU A 210 17.33 -8.20 -5.21
CA GLU A 210 15.96 -8.71 -5.16
C GLU A 210 14.87 -7.66 -5.45
N HIS A 211 15.14 -6.35 -5.27
CA HIS A 211 14.21 -5.25 -5.62
C HIS A 211 14.34 -4.80 -7.07
N LEU A 212 15.31 -5.35 -7.78
CA LEU A 212 15.55 -5.10 -9.20
C LEU A 212 15.07 -6.27 -10.07
N TYR A 213 14.42 -7.26 -9.45
CA TYR A 213 13.72 -8.32 -10.17
C TYR A 213 12.30 -7.86 -10.44
N TYR A 214 12.01 -7.54 -11.69
CA TYR A 214 10.72 -7.02 -12.13
C TYR A 214 9.93 -8.11 -12.82
N LEU A 215 8.79 -8.47 -12.24
CA LEU A 215 7.82 -9.34 -12.91
C LEU A 215 7.00 -8.55 -13.93
N ARG A 216 6.45 -9.30 -14.89
CA ARG A 216 5.51 -8.76 -15.88
C ARG A 216 4.19 -8.39 -15.19
N MET A 217 3.44 -7.50 -15.82
CA MET A 217 2.04 -7.26 -15.47
C MET A 217 1.29 -8.60 -15.42
N PRO A 218 0.55 -8.91 -14.34
CA PRO A 218 -0.26 -10.11 -14.27
C PRO A 218 -1.21 -10.22 -15.47
N THR A 219 -1.23 -11.38 -16.09
CA THR A 219 -2.20 -11.73 -17.13
C THR A 219 -3.41 -12.37 -16.49
N LEU A 220 -4.61 -12.02 -16.94
CA LEU A 220 -5.83 -12.73 -16.61
C LEU A 220 -6.11 -13.79 -17.67
N ASP A 221 -6.72 -14.89 -17.26
CA ASP A 221 -7.27 -15.90 -18.16
C ASP A 221 -8.74 -16.22 -17.82
N GLY A 222 -9.34 -17.10 -18.63
CA GLY A 222 -10.69 -17.62 -18.46
C GLY A 222 -11.75 -16.56 -18.11
N LYS A 223 -12.60 -16.90 -17.13
CA LYS A 223 -13.72 -16.07 -16.67
C LYS A 223 -13.24 -14.73 -16.09
N ALA A 224 -12.07 -14.67 -15.44
CA ALA A 224 -11.56 -13.42 -14.89
C ALA A 224 -11.21 -12.41 -15.99
N LYS A 225 -10.58 -12.86 -17.07
CA LYS A 225 -10.31 -12.02 -18.24
C LYS A 225 -11.59 -11.55 -18.90
N GLU A 226 -12.56 -12.44 -19.10
CA GLU A 226 -13.86 -12.12 -19.70
C GLU A 226 -14.60 -11.02 -18.92
N LEU A 227 -14.71 -11.19 -17.59
CA LEU A 227 -15.35 -10.19 -16.72
C LEU A 227 -14.61 -8.86 -16.73
N TYR A 228 -13.27 -8.89 -16.70
CA TYR A 228 -12.46 -7.68 -16.77
C TYR A 228 -12.67 -6.92 -18.09
N THR A 229 -12.57 -7.61 -19.23
CA THR A 229 -12.67 -6.96 -20.55
C THR A 229 -14.10 -6.52 -20.86
N GLN A 230 -15.11 -7.21 -20.33
CA GLN A 230 -16.51 -6.77 -20.39
C GLN A 230 -16.73 -5.50 -19.57
N ALA A 231 -16.14 -5.39 -18.39
CA ALA A 231 -16.30 -4.22 -17.51
C ALA A 231 -15.51 -3.00 -18.02
N TYR A 232 -14.23 -3.18 -18.35
CA TYR A 232 -13.30 -2.08 -18.63
C TYR A 232 -12.95 -1.91 -20.11
N GLY A 233 -13.28 -2.88 -20.96
CA GLY A 233 -12.91 -2.92 -22.37
C GLY A 233 -11.55 -3.58 -22.63
N GLN A 234 -11.43 -4.24 -23.78
CA GLN A 234 -10.19 -4.87 -24.23
C GLN A 234 -9.02 -3.87 -24.34
N MET A 235 -9.29 -2.64 -24.78
CA MET A 235 -8.30 -1.58 -24.88
C MET A 235 -7.59 -1.27 -23.55
N ARG A 236 -8.33 -1.22 -22.43
CA ARG A 236 -7.73 -1.03 -21.10
C ARG A 236 -6.96 -2.26 -20.63
N TYR A 237 -7.37 -3.47 -21.01
CA TYR A 237 -6.58 -4.66 -20.69
C TYR A 237 -5.24 -4.66 -21.44
N ASP A 238 -5.27 -4.36 -22.74
CA ASP A 238 -4.10 -4.39 -23.61
C ASP A 238 -3.08 -3.30 -23.27
N GLN A 239 -3.53 -2.08 -22.90
CA GLN A 239 -2.61 -0.98 -22.60
C GLN A 239 -1.64 -1.27 -21.44
N TYR A 240 -2.03 -2.13 -20.49
CA TYR A 240 -1.18 -2.54 -19.35
C TYR A 240 -0.46 -3.86 -19.60
N THR A 241 -0.80 -4.59 -20.67
CA THR A 241 -0.20 -5.90 -20.95
C THR A 241 1.20 -5.72 -21.50
N ASP A 242 2.18 -6.36 -20.86
CA ASP A 242 3.56 -6.37 -21.36
C ASP A 242 3.70 -7.30 -22.57
N ASP A 243 4.46 -6.90 -23.58
CA ASP A 243 4.80 -7.74 -24.74
C ASP A 243 5.51 -9.02 -24.28
N LEU A 244 4.95 -10.21 -24.57
CA LEU A 244 5.46 -11.51 -24.10
C LEU A 244 6.95 -11.75 -24.42
N GLU A 245 7.41 -11.25 -25.56
CA GLU A 245 8.80 -11.34 -26.01
C GLU A 245 9.61 -10.06 -25.69
N GLY A 246 8.91 -8.98 -25.31
CA GLY A 246 9.49 -7.68 -25.05
C GLY A 246 10.17 -7.57 -23.68
N PRO A 247 11.10 -6.61 -23.52
CA PRO A 247 11.82 -6.38 -22.28
C PRO A 247 10.99 -5.62 -21.24
N THR A 248 9.79 -5.14 -21.58
CA THR A 248 8.99 -4.27 -20.72
C THR A 248 8.43 -5.01 -19.51
N ARG A 249 8.31 -4.28 -18.41
CA ARG A 249 7.72 -4.71 -17.15
C ARG A 249 6.83 -3.59 -16.67
N HIS A 250 5.52 -3.81 -16.64
CA HIS A 250 4.52 -2.77 -16.41
C HIS A 250 4.67 -1.60 -17.41
N GLY A 251 5.07 -1.89 -18.65
CA GLY A 251 5.38 -0.90 -19.68
C GLY A 251 6.71 -0.14 -19.52
N GLY A 252 7.37 -0.22 -18.35
CA GLY A 252 8.69 0.38 -18.12
C GLY A 252 9.84 -0.56 -18.49
N LEU A 253 11.08 -0.05 -18.53
CA LEU A 253 12.27 -0.87 -18.78
C LEU A 253 13.15 -0.99 -17.52
N PRO A 254 13.40 -2.22 -17.03
CA PRO A 254 14.43 -2.46 -16.04
C PRO A 254 15.79 -1.97 -16.52
N ARG A 255 16.47 -1.19 -15.69
CA ARG A 255 17.82 -0.71 -15.98
C ARG A 255 18.83 -1.86 -16.00
N ARG A 256 19.76 -1.81 -16.95
CA ARG A 256 20.86 -2.78 -17.10
C ARG A 256 22.18 -2.30 -16.49
N ASP A 257 22.17 -1.18 -15.80
CA ASP A 257 23.33 -0.65 -15.10
C ASP A 257 23.85 -1.61 -14.03
N LYS A 258 25.13 -1.48 -13.68
CA LYS A 258 25.71 -2.26 -12.58
C LYS A 258 25.02 -1.87 -11.27
N LEU A 259 24.84 -2.84 -10.36
CA LEU A 259 24.18 -2.61 -9.07
C LEU A 259 24.78 -1.42 -8.29
N LYS A 260 26.11 -1.24 -8.33
CA LYS A 260 26.77 -0.09 -7.68
C LYS A 260 26.33 1.26 -8.24
N ASP A 261 26.10 1.34 -9.55
CA ASP A 261 25.66 2.56 -10.22
C ASP A 261 24.18 2.83 -9.89
N LEU A 262 23.34 1.80 -9.90
CA LEU A 262 21.94 1.91 -9.45
C LEU A 262 21.83 2.35 -7.99
N GLN A 263 22.67 1.80 -7.10
CA GLN A 263 22.72 2.21 -5.69
C GLN A 263 23.14 3.67 -5.54
N LYS A 264 24.07 4.15 -6.38
CA LYS A 264 24.46 5.56 -6.39
C LYS A 264 23.29 6.43 -6.83
N ILE A 265 22.59 6.05 -7.90
CA ILE A 265 21.43 6.77 -8.41
C ILE A 265 20.32 6.81 -7.35
N ALA A 266 19.97 5.67 -6.77
CA ALA A 266 18.99 5.52 -5.70
C ALA A 266 19.26 6.47 -4.51
N LYS A 267 20.53 6.60 -4.09
CA LYS A 267 20.94 7.49 -2.98
C LYS A 267 20.87 8.97 -3.32
N THR A 268 21.00 9.33 -4.60
CA THR A 268 21.00 10.74 -5.05
C THR A 268 19.64 11.22 -5.52
N MET A 269 18.77 10.29 -5.93
CA MET A 269 17.45 10.63 -6.46
C MET A 269 16.51 10.99 -5.31
N PRO A 270 15.83 12.15 -5.37
CA PRO A 270 14.86 12.52 -4.36
C PRO A 270 13.65 11.57 -4.41
N VAL A 271 13.24 11.07 -3.25
CA VAL A 271 11.96 10.37 -3.10
C VAL A 271 10.84 11.40 -2.98
N PHE A 272 9.81 11.21 -3.78
CA PHE A 272 8.53 11.91 -3.68
C PHE A 272 7.45 10.87 -3.49
N HIS A 273 6.42 11.14 -2.68
CA HIS A 273 5.27 10.25 -2.59
C HIS A 273 4.60 10.11 -3.96
N ARG A 274 4.31 8.86 -4.35
CA ARG A 274 3.73 8.50 -5.66
C ARG A 274 2.52 7.58 -5.47
N TRP A 275 1.77 7.37 -6.55
CA TRP A 275 0.57 6.54 -6.55
C TRP A 275 0.87 5.11 -6.11
N GLU A 276 1.97 4.54 -6.60
CA GLU A 276 2.34 3.17 -6.25
C GLU A 276 2.69 3.02 -4.75
N TYR A 277 2.99 4.10 -4.03
CA TYR A 277 3.28 4.05 -2.59
C TYR A 277 2.00 4.00 -1.75
N ASP A 278 0.91 4.61 -2.22
CA ASP A 278 -0.41 4.40 -1.62
C ASP A 278 -0.90 2.98 -1.92
N ALA A 279 -0.63 2.42 -3.11
CA ALA A 279 -0.90 1.02 -3.42
C ALA A 279 -0.08 0.03 -2.55
N GLU A 280 1.22 0.28 -2.36
CA GLU A 280 2.06 -0.51 -1.44
C GLU A 280 1.51 -0.43 0.00
N SER A 281 1.01 0.72 0.42
CA SER A 281 0.43 0.89 1.75
C SER A 281 -0.91 0.13 1.91
N VAL A 282 -1.70 0.06 0.84
CA VAL A 282 -2.88 -0.83 0.76
C VAL A 282 -2.47 -2.30 0.84
N PHE A 283 -1.38 -2.71 0.17
CA PHE A 283 -0.84 -4.07 0.29
C PHE A 283 -0.48 -4.41 1.74
N TRP A 284 0.31 -3.56 2.42
CA TRP A 284 0.68 -3.81 3.81
C TRP A 284 -0.54 -3.88 4.73
N THR A 285 -1.55 -3.06 4.46
CA THR A 285 -2.83 -3.07 5.20
C THR A 285 -3.58 -4.39 5.00
N MET A 286 -3.72 -4.83 3.75
CA MET A 286 -4.34 -6.10 3.39
C MET A 286 -3.57 -7.29 3.99
N TYR A 287 -2.24 -7.29 3.88
CA TYR A 287 -1.36 -8.32 4.42
C TYR A 287 -1.53 -8.47 5.92
N ALA A 288 -1.50 -7.35 6.66
CA ALA A 288 -1.71 -7.33 8.11
C ALA A 288 -3.10 -7.85 8.52
N ALA A 289 -4.15 -7.45 7.79
CA ALA A 289 -5.51 -7.86 8.09
C ALA A 289 -5.73 -9.37 7.85
N LEU A 290 -5.26 -9.89 6.70
CA LEU A 290 -5.41 -11.31 6.35
C LEU A 290 -4.53 -12.23 7.19
N LEU A 291 -3.29 -11.82 7.52
CA LEU A 291 -2.39 -12.59 8.38
C LEU A 291 -3.02 -12.90 9.75
N ARG A 292 -3.80 -11.95 10.27
CA ARG A 292 -4.45 -12.01 11.58
C ARG A 292 -5.89 -12.52 11.53
N ALA A 293 -6.48 -12.72 10.36
CA ALA A 293 -7.87 -13.17 10.23
C ALA A 293 -8.04 -14.61 10.74
N GLN A 294 -9.13 -14.87 11.48
CA GLN A 294 -9.46 -16.20 12.00
C GLN A 294 -10.50 -16.89 11.10
N PRO A 295 -10.15 -18.00 10.42
CA PRO A 295 -11.14 -18.81 9.72
C PRO A 295 -12.15 -19.44 10.70
N ARG A 296 -13.43 -19.53 10.32
CA ARG A 296 -14.53 -19.97 11.21
C ARG A 296 -14.50 -21.45 11.57
N ASN A 297 -14.17 -22.29 10.59
CA ASN A 297 -14.18 -23.76 10.76
C ASN A 297 -12.75 -24.30 10.96
N ALA A 298 -11.80 -23.41 11.24
CA ALA A 298 -10.48 -23.81 11.67
C ALA A 298 -10.60 -24.40 13.07
N GLU A 299 -10.14 -25.64 13.26
CA GLU A 299 -9.73 -26.07 14.59
C GLU A 299 -8.73 -25.04 15.14
N GLU A 300 -8.73 -24.77 16.45
CA GLU A 300 -7.66 -23.96 17.05
C GLU A 300 -6.35 -24.66 16.73
N VAL A 301 -5.63 -24.19 15.70
CA VAL A 301 -4.46 -24.89 15.19
C VAL A 301 -3.50 -25.09 16.35
N PRO A 302 -3.31 -26.34 16.83
CA PRO A 302 -2.38 -26.64 17.90
C PRO A 302 -0.95 -26.62 17.38
N ASP A 303 -0.74 -26.31 16.09
CA ASP A 303 0.58 -26.26 15.49
C ASP A 303 1.34 -25.02 15.99
N VAL A 304 2.17 -25.29 17.01
CA VAL A 304 3.13 -24.37 17.59
C VAL A 304 4.00 -23.72 16.51
N VAL A 305 4.31 -24.43 15.42
CA VAL A 305 5.13 -23.91 14.31
C VAL A 305 4.40 -22.80 13.56
N VAL A 306 3.15 -23.03 13.18
CA VAL A 306 2.31 -22.01 12.51
C VAL A 306 2.16 -20.77 13.40
N SER A 307 1.96 -20.98 14.71
CA SER A 307 1.86 -19.89 15.69
C SER A 307 3.17 -19.11 15.85
N LEU A 308 4.32 -19.79 15.82
CA LEU A 308 5.65 -19.18 15.88
C LEU A 308 5.98 -18.37 14.63
N ASN A 309 5.60 -18.87 13.45
CA ASN A 309 5.77 -18.15 12.18
C ASN A 309 4.87 -16.91 12.13
N LEU A 310 3.60 -17.03 12.51
CA LEU A 310 2.69 -15.90 12.66
C LEU A 310 3.28 -14.85 13.62
N LYS A 311 3.74 -15.26 14.81
CA LYS A 311 4.35 -14.36 15.79
C LYS A 311 5.58 -13.66 15.22
N THR A 312 6.41 -14.37 14.46
CA THR A 312 7.63 -13.83 13.84
C THR A 312 7.30 -12.78 12.78
N VAL A 313 6.38 -13.09 11.86
CA VAL A 313 5.96 -12.17 10.79
C VAL A 313 5.24 -10.95 11.38
N TRP A 314 4.28 -11.17 12.29
CA TRP A 314 3.56 -10.08 12.95
C TRP A 314 4.49 -9.21 13.79
N GLY A 315 5.45 -9.81 14.48
CA GLY A 315 6.47 -9.10 15.25
C GLY A 315 7.27 -8.14 14.38
N ARG A 316 7.64 -8.53 13.16
CA ARG A 316 8.33 -7.66 12.20
C ARG A 316 7.46 -6.48 11.75
N LEU A 317 6.19 -6.72 11.44
CA LEU A 317 5.23 -5.66 11.06
C LEU A 317 4.99 -4.66 12.19
N LYS A 318 4.79 -5.15 13.42
CA LYS A 318 4.49 -4.32 14.61
C LYS A 318 5.71 -3.54 15.10
N ALA A 319 6.91 -4.10 14.98
CA ALA A 319 8.14 -3.45 15.41
C ALA A 319 8.68 -2.44 14.39
N HIS A 320 8.06 -2.33 13.21
CA HIS A 320 8.47 -1.35 12.21
C HIS A 320 8.20 0.08 12.67
N THR A 321 9.16 0.96 12.41
CA THR A 321 9.13 2.38 12.78
C THR A 321 9.58 3.24 11.62
N ILE A 322 9.22 4.53 11.62
CA ILE A 322 9.84 5.51 10.71
C ILE A 322 11.03 6.11 11.47
N PRO A 323 12.27 6.00 10.96
CA PRO A 323 13.45 6.51 11.68
C PRO A 323 13.42 8.04 11.75
N ASP A 324 13.54 8.65 12.93
CA ASP A 324 13.34 10.09 13.08
C ASP A 324 14.61 10.90 12.77
N ALA A 325 15.79 10.35 13.08
CA ALA A 325 17.05 11.07 12.97
C ALA A 325 17.78 10.79 11.64
N PRO A 326 18.44 11.80 11.03
CA PRO A 326 19.26 11.60 9.83
C PRO A 326 20.34 10.51 9.98
N GLY A 327 20.90 10.35 11.19
CA GLY A 327 21.89 9.32 11.49
C GLY A 327 21.32 7.90 11.51
N GLU A 328 20.06 7.73 11.92
CA GLU A 328 19.38 6.43 11.91
C GLU A 328 19.11 5.98 10.46
N LEU A 329 18.74 6.92 9.59
CA LEU A 329 18.40 6.66 8.20
C LEU A 329 19.53 5.98 7.42
N ALA A 330 20.78 6.37 7.67
CA ALA A 330 21.94 5.83 6.95
C ALA A 330 22.17 4.32 7.23
N SER A 331 21.77 3.86 8.41
CA SER A 331 21.87 2.45 8.85
C SER A 331 20.53 1.71 8.85
N TYR A 332 19.43 2.40 8.56
CA TYR A 332 18.10 1.84 8.68
C TYR A 332 17.83 0.83 7.56
N ASN A 333 17.40 -0.36 7.94
CA ASN A 333 16.95 -1.40 7.03
C ASN A 333 15.49 -1.70 7.35
N ASP A 334 14.59 -1.47 6.39
CA ASP A 334 13.18 -1.78 6.57
C ASP A 334 13.00 -3.28 6.82
N SER A 335 12.63 -3.64 8.06
CA SER A 335 12.55 -5.03 8.51
C SER A 335 11.52 -5.85 7.73
N ARG A 336 10.53 -5.18 7.11
CA ARG A 336 9.48 -5.79 6.30
C ARG A 336 9.98 -6.17 4.92
N GLN A 337 11.11 -5.62 4.47
CA GLN A 337 11.72 -5.98 3.18
C GLN A 337 11.94 -7.49 3.05
N HIS A 338 12.30 -8.15 4.15
CA HIS A 338 12.48 -9.61 4.17
C HIS A 338 11.20 -10.38 3.86
N LEU A 339 10.03 -9.83 4.21
CA LEU A 339 8.73 -10.47 4.00
C LEU A 339 8.34 -10.50 2.52
N LEU A 340 8.78 -9.49 1.73
CA LEU A 340 8.53 -9.45 0.29
C LEU A 340 9.37 -10.45 -0.50
N GLY A 341 10.44 -10.97 0.11
CA GLY A 341 11.32 -11.97 -0.50
C GLY A 341 11.01 -13.40 -0.07
N PHE A 342 9.90 -13.63 0.64
CA PHE A 342 9.49 -14.98 1.02
C PHE A 342 9.01 -15.77 -0.21
N ASP A 343 9.39 -17.03 -0.28
CA ASP A 343 8.80 -17.99 -1.21
C ASP A 343 7.37 -18.39 -0.79
N GLU A 344 6.74 -19.23 -1.61
CA GLU A 344 5.37 -19.70 -1.37
C GLU A 344 5.20 -20.37 0.00
N ASP A 345 6.12 -21.27 0.37
CA ASP A 345 6.02 -22.03 1.61
C ASP A 345 6.29 -21.14 2.82
N GLN A 346 7.23 -20.20 2.73
CA GLN A 346 7.50 -19.21 3.76
C GLN A 346 6.31 -18.28 4.01
N PHE A 347 5.62 -17.85 2.94
CA PHE A 347 4.35 -17.12 3.08
C PHE A 347 3.29 -18.00 3.75
N ALA A 348 3.04 -19.20 3.22
CA ALA A 348 2.01 -20.11 3.71
C ALA A 348 2.24 -20.51 5.18
N ALA A 349 3.48 -20.64 5.62
CA ALA A 349 3.85 -21.08 6.96
C ALA A 349 3.39 -20.13 8.09
N ALA A 350 3.09 -18.86 7.79
CA ALA A 350 2.54 -17.90 8.76
C ALA A 350 1.01 -17.85 8.75
N PHE A 351 0.37 -18.40 7.72
CA PHE A 351 -1.09 -18.42 7.56
C PHE A 351 -1.68 -19.70 8.16
N HIS A 352 -2.98 -19.63 8.45
CA HIS A 352 -3.72 -20.85 8.77
C HIS A 352 -3.74 -21.77 7.52
N PRO A 353 -3.65 -23.11 7.65
CA PRO A 353 -3.63 -24.01 6.48
C PRO A 353 -4.80 -23.79 5.49
N THR A 354 -6.02 -23.57 5.99
CA THR A 354 -7.20 -23.20 5.17
C THR A 354 -7.04 -21.90 4.36
N MET A 355 -6.06 -21.07 4.68
CA MET A 355 -5.74 -19.82 3.98
C MET A 355 -4.49 -19.95 3.10
N ARG A 356 -4.06 -21.16 2.73
CA ARG A 356 -2.89 -21.36 1.85
C ARG A 356 -3.02 -20.56 0.55
N ASP A 357 -4.14 -20.66 -0.14
CA ASP A 357 -4.36 -19.96 -1.42
C ASP A 357 -4.31 -18.43 -1.26
N VAL A 358 -4.73 -17.92 -0.10
CA VAL A 358 -4.60 -16.50 0.27
C VAL A 358 -3.13 -16.11 0.45
N ALA A 359 -2.33 -16.98 1.07
CA ALA A 359 -0.90 -16.75 1.23
C ALA A 359 -0.19 -16.72 -0.15
N ILE A 360 -0.59 -17.60 -1.07
CA ILE A 360 -0.11 -17.61 -2.46
C ILE A 360 -0.49 -16.32 -3.18
N LEU A 361 -1.75 -15.87 -3.07
CA LEU A 361 -2.19 -14.58 -3.61
C LEU A 361 -1.32 -13.43 -3.08
N LEU A 362 -1.10 -13.38 -1.77
CA LEU A 362 -0.31 -12.32 -1.14
C LEU A 362 1.17 -12.36 -1.55
N GLN A 363 1.72 -13.55 -1.79
CA GLN A 363 3.06 -13.72 -2.34
C GLN A 363 3.12 -13.15 -3.76
N ARG A 364 2.18 -13.52 -4.65
CA ARG A 364 2.11 -12.99 -6.03
C ARG A 364 1.97 -11.47 -6.05
N ILE A 365 1.19 -10.90 -5.13
CA ILE A 365 1.06 -9.44 -4.99
C ILE A 365 2.37 -8.84 -4.44
N ALA A 366 3.02 -9.48 -3.47
CA ALA A 366 4.29 -9.03 -2.93
C ALA A 366 5.38 -8.95 -4.01
N GLU A 367 5.39 -9.88 -4.96
CA GLU A 367 6.32 -9.83 -6.11
C GLU A 367 6.08 -8.63 -7.03
N GLN A 368 4.85 -8.10 -7.09
CA GLN A 368 4.53 -6.86 -7.81
C GLN A 368 4.83 -5.61 -6.97
N VAL A 369 4.81 -5.70 -5.64
CA VAL A 369 5.09 -4.58 -4.72
C VAL A 369 6.60 -4.43 -4.42
N SER A 370 7.34 -5.53 -4.48
CA SER A 370 8.79 -5.60 -4.22
C SER A 370 9.65 -4.69 -5.12
N PRO A 371 9.38 -4.56 -6.44
CA PRO A 371 10.29 -3.84 -7.31
C PRO A 371 10.26 -2.33 -7.09
N THR A 372 11.41 -1.67 -7.31
CA THR A 372 11.49 -0.21 -7.21
C THR A 372 11.29 0.47 -8.56
N TYR A 373 10.04 0.58 -9.00
CA TYR A 373 9.64 1.12 -10.30
C TYR A 373 10.18 2.52 -10.61
N ALA A 374 10.41 3.35 -9.59
CA ALA A 374 11.03 4.67 -9.76
C ALA A 374 12.44 4.63 -10.34
N LEU A 375 13.15 3.51 -10.25
CA LEU A 375 14.48 3.31 -10.82
C LEU A 375 14.46 2.72 -12.23
N MET A 376 13.31 2.45 -12.84
CA MET A 376 13.23 2.04 -14.25
C MET A 376 13.58 3.21 -15.20
N ASP A 377 14.05 2.90 -16.40
CA ASP A 377 14.38 3.89 -17.43
C ASP A 377 14.11 3.36 -18.85
N PRO A 378 13.03 3.80 -19.53
CA PRO A 378 12.01 4.71 -19.01
C PRO A 378 11.18 4.06 -17.90
N PRO A 379 10.56 4.88 -17.01
CA PRO A 379 9.63 4.39 -16.01
C PRO A 379 8.35 3.82 -16.63
N PRO A 380 7.53 3.07 -15.86
CA PRO A 380 6.18 2.72 -16.28
C PRO A 380 5.41 3.95 -16.79
N PRO A 381 4.73 3.86 -17.95
CA PRO A 381 4.06 5.00 -18.57
C PRO A 381 2.80 5.46 -17.81
N PHE A 382 2.22 4.57 -17.00
CA PHE A 382 1.01 4.82 -16.23
C PHE A 382 1.31 4.81 -14.73
N GLU A 383 0.89 5.86 -14.00
CA GLU A 383 1.17 6.00 -12.56
C GLU A 383 0.42 4.97 -11.68
N ASP A 384 -0.70 4.44 -12.18
CA ASP A 384 -1.57 3.45 -11.53
C ASP A 384 -1.24 1.99 -11.90
N HIS A 385 -0.07 1.73 -12.48
CA HIS A 385 0.33 0.39 -12.91
C HIS A 385 0.30 -0.64 -11.77
N LEU A 386 0.67 -0.25 -10.54
CA LEU A 386 0.64 -1.17 -9.40
C LEU A 386 -0.79 -1.44 -8.92
N HIS A 387 -1.69 -0.45 -8.99
CA HIS A 387 -3.13 -0.66 -8.74
C HIS A 387 -3.68 -1.71 -9.69
N GLU A 388 -3.40 -1.56 -10.98
CA GLU A 388 -3.81 -2.50 -12.01
C GLU A 388 -3.32 -3.93 -11.72
N ALA A 389 -2.03 -4.10 -11.43
CA ALA A 389 -1.45 -5.41 -11.14
C ALA A 389 -2.10 -6.09 -9.92
N MET A 390 -2.29 -5.32 -8.83
CA MET A 390 -2.96 -5.81 -7.63
C MET A 390 -4.42 -6.18 -7.91
N GLN A 391 -5.15 -5.34 -8.64
CA GLN A 391 -6.54 -5.56 -8.99
C GLN A 391 -6.73 -6.83 -9.84
N ARG A 392 -5.85 -7.08 -10.82
CA ARG A 392 -5.90 -8.31 -11.63
C ARG A 392 -5.75 -9.57 -10.77
N LEU A 393 -4.75 -9.61 -9.91
CA LEU A 393 -4.50 -10.76 -9.02
C LEU A 393 -5.66 -10.99 -8.04
N ILE A 394 -6.23 -9.91 -7.49
CA ILE A 394 -7.40 -9.99 -6.61
C ILE A 394 -8.63 -10.49 -7.38
N LEU A 395 -8.87 -9.98 -8.60
CA LEU A 395 -10.01 -10.40 -9.42
C LEU A 395 -9.93 -11.88 -9.79
N GLU A 396 -8.77 -12.35 -10.24
CA GLU A 396 -8.52 -13.77 -10.54
C GLU A 396 -8.85 -14.65 -9.33
N TYR A 397 -8.29 -14.33 -8.16
CA TYR A 397 -8.61 -15.07 -6.92
C TYR A 397 -10.11 -15.08 -6.61
N LEU A 398 -10.78 -13.93 -6.72
CA LEU A 398 -12.21 -13.81 -6.42
C LEU A 398 -13.08 -14.65 -7.35
N VAL A 399 -12.69 -14.79 -8.61
CA VAL A 399 -13.36 -15.63 -9.60
C VAL A 399 -13.15 -17.10 -9.29
N ASP A 400 -11.91 -17.50 -9.00
CA ASP A 400 -11.56 -18.90 -8.69
C ASP A 400 -12.23 -19.39 -7.39
N HIS A 401 -12.46 -18.48 -6.44
CA HIS A 401 -13.03 -18.77 -5.13
C HIS A 401 -14.46 -18.24 -4.97
N GLU A 402 -15.19 -17.99 -6.06
CA GLU A 402 -16.55 -17.46 -6.02
C GLU A 402 -17.51 -18.37 -5.25
N GLN A 403 -17.41 -19.69 -5.50
CA GLN A 403 -18.31 -20.70 -4.95
C GLN A 403 -17.83 -21.26 -3.60
N SER A 404 -16.61 -20.94 -3.18
CA SER A 404 -15.94 -21.49 -1.99
C SER A 404 -15.28 -20.41 -1.14
N PRO A 405 -15.97 -19.30 -0.80
CA PRO A 405 -15.36 -18.24 0.00
C PRO A 405 -14.98 -18.76 1.38
N ILE A 406 -13.73 -18.51 1.81
CA ILE A 406 -13.26 -18.91 3.15
C ILE A 406 -14.01 -18.10 4.22
N PRO A 407 -14.82 -18.73 5.08
CA PRO A 407 -15.56 -18.02 6.12
C PRO A 407 -14.62 -17.58 7.25
N LEU A 408 -14.80 -16.36 7.71
CA LEU A 408 -14.05 -15.77 8.83
C LEU A 408 -14.96 -15.60 10.06
N VAL A 409 -14.33 -15.41 11.22
CA VAL A 409 -14.98 -15.01 12.46
C VAL A 409 -14.83 -13.48 12.63
N PRO A 410 -15.89 -12.69 12.39
CA PRO A 410 -15.78 -11.23 12.43
C PRO A 410 -15.29 -10.71 13.79
N GLY A 411 -14.27 -9.85 13.76
CA GLY A 411 -13.70 -9.19 14.94
C GLY A 411 -12.78 -10.07 15.78
N VAL A 412 -12.61 -11.35 15.44
CA VAL A 412 -11.69 -12.25 16.13
C VAL A 412 -10.39 -12.33 15.35
N LEU A 413 -9.29 -12.03 16.03
CA LEU A 413 -7.95 -12.11 15.48
C LEU A 413 -7.25 -13.38 15.99
N ARG A 414 -6.48 -14.05 15.12
CA ARG A 414 -5.60 -15.16 15.51
C ARG A 414 -4.67 -14.73 16.65
N SER A 415 -4.43 -15.58 17.64
CA SER A 415 -3.47 -15.24 18.72
C SER A 415 -2.04 -15.18 18.18
N VAL A 416 -1.25 -14.23 18.69
CA VAL A 416 0.23 -14.19 18.49
C VAL A 416 0.99 -14.57 19.75
N GLU A 417 0.28 -14.82 20.84
CA GLU A 417 0.85 -15.32 22.09
C GLU A 417 0.85 -16.85 22.04
N ILE A 418 2.02 -17.44 22.31
CA ILE A 418 2.20 -18.90 22.37
C ILE A 418 2.15 -19.27 23.85
N ASP A 419 1.09 -19.94 24.29
CA ASP A 419 1.03 -20.50 25.64
C ASP A 419 1.77 -21.84 25.67
N LEU A 420 3.06 -21.79 25.99
CA LEU A 420 3.92 -22.97 26.09
C LEU A 420 3.59 -23.88 27.29
N LYS A 421 2.62 -23.53 28.14
CA LYS A 421 2.38 -24.28 29.39
C LYS A 421 1.56 -25.55 29.19
N ASN A 422 0.77 -25.66 28.12
CA ASN A 422 -0.16 -26.79 27.92
C ASN A 422 0.45 -28.00 27.20
N ASP A 423 1.64 -27.88 26.60
CA ASP A 423 2.26 -28.96 25.80
C ASP A 423 3.07 -29.97 26.63
N SER A 424 3.15 -29.78 27.94
CA SER A 424 3.84 -30.68 28.88
C SER A 424 3.07 -31.99 29.17
N ARG A 425 1.92 -32.23 28.53
CA ARG A 425 1.09 -33.43 28.75
C ARG A 425 1.22 -34.51 27.66
N GLY A 426 1.99 -34.28 26.60
CA GLY A 426 2.09 -35.19 25.44
C GLY A 426 3.40 -35.95 25.27
N LEU A 427 4.49 -35.53 25.91
CA LEU A 427 5.78 -36.23 25.82
C LEU A 427 5.85 -37.36 26.84
N GLY A 428 5.22 -38.48 26.46
CA GLY A 428 5.45 -39.77 27.10
C GLY A 428 6.95 -40.06 27.18
N THR A 429 7.40 -40.27 28.41
CA THR A 429 8.73 -40.77 28.77
C THR A 429 9.03 -42.07 28.02
N HIS A 430 9.78 -41.98 26.93
CA HIS A 430 10.54 -43.12 26.43
C HIS A 430 11.97 -42.98 26.94
N GLU A 431 12.21 -43.57 28.10
CA GLU A 431 13.56 -43.93 28.51
C GLU A 431 14.13 -44.92 27.48
N SER A 432 15.31 -44.64 26.94
CA SER A 432 16.26 -45.68 26.60
C SER A 432 17.70 -45.18 26.67
N PRO A 433 18.65 -46.06 27.07
CA PRO A 433 19.98 -45.70 27.52
C PRO A 433 21.05 -45.98 26.46
N LEU A 434 22.06 -45.13 26.36
CA LEU A 434 23.38 -45.41 25.76
C LEU A 434 24.29 -44.23 26.15
N GLN A 435 25.03 -44.35 27.26
CA GLN A 435 26.41 -44.84 27.35
C GLN A 435 27.42 -44.14 26.42
N ASP A 436 28.37 -43.51 27.11
CA ASP A 436 29.78 -43.32 26.77
C ASP A 436 30.13 -42.70 25.42
N LEU A 437 30.56 -41.44 25.47
CA LEU A 437 31.91 -41.06 25.04
C LEU A 437 32.38 -39.85 25.84
N THR A 438 33.24 -40.15 26.82
CA THR A 438 34.14 -39.21 27.49
C THR A 438 35.17 -38.65 26.52
N VAL A 439 35.28 -37.32 26.42
CA VAL A 439 36.56 -36.65 26.14
C VAL A 439 36.70 -35.46 27.09
N GLU A 440 37.77 -35.55 27.88
CA GLU A 440 38.28 -34.60 28.87
C GLU A 440 38.53 -33.21 28.25
N ALA A 441 37.98 -32.15 28.84
CA ALA A 441 38.63 -31.25 29.80
C ALA A 441 39.88 -30.52 29.28
N ASN A 442 39.76 -29.20 29.09
CA ASN A 442 40.74 -28.28 29.65
C ASN A 442 40.18 -26.88 29.91
N THR A 443 40.14 -26.54 31.20
CA THR A 443 40.58 -25.28 31.85
C THR A 443 40.70 -24.06 30.94
N GLY A 444 40.06 -22.91 31.18
CA GLY A 444 39.88 -22.21 32.44
C GLY A 444 40.51 -20.82 32.32
N SER A 445 39.72 -19.75 32.40
CA SER A 445 40.22 -18.45 32.85
C SER A 445 39.08 -17.53 33.27
N LYS A 446 38.91 -17.45 34.59
CA LYS A 446 38.18 -16.38 35.29
C LYS A 446 39.10 -15.17 35.39
N ARG A 447 38.56 -13.95 35.17
CA ARG A 447 38.94 -12.67 35.81
C ARG A 447 38.13 -11.51 35.18
N PRO A 448 38.02 -10.34 35.84
CA PRO A 448 37.10 -10.11 36.94
C PRO A 448 36.17 -8.90 36.71
N ARG A 449 35.20 -8.77 37.61
CA ARG A 449 34.30 -7.64 37.78
C ARG A 449 35.08 -6.50 38.45
N GLU A 450 35.19 -5.35 37.80
CA GLU A 450 35.61 -4.10 38.45
C GLU A 450 34.41 -3.17 38.61
N GLU A 451 34.13 -2.88 39.88
CA GLU A 451 33.40 -1.70 40.33
C GLU A 451 34.25 -0.46 40.05
N ASN A 452 33.64 0.59 39.49
CA ASN A 452 34.10 1.95 39.79
C ASN A 452 32.93 2.92 39.79
N ASP A 453 32.60 3.27 41.02
CA ASP A 453 31.73 4.34 41.45
C ASP A 453 32.46 5.68 41.23
N SER A 454 31.87 6.62 40.48
CA SER A 454 32.25 8.03 40.60
C SER A 454 31.10 8.96 40.23
N PHE A 455 30.47 9.43 41.30
CA PHE A 455 29.71 10.67 41.39
C PHE A 455 30.31 11.82 40.56
N THR A 456 29.52 12.41 39.67
CA THR A 456 29.56 13.86 39.44
C THR A 456 28.15 14.42 39.30
N ARG A 457 27.74 15.13 40.36
CA ARG A 457 26.63 16.09 40.42
C ARG A 457 26.65 17.01 39.20
N ARG A 458 25.58 17.00 38.39
CA ARG A 458 25.23 18.16 37.55
C ARG A 458 24.07 18.91 38.18
N VAL A 459 24.42 20.09 38.67
CA VAL A 459 23.56 21.13 39.21
C VAL A 459 22.68 21.67 38.08
N LEU A 460 21.37 21.58 38.25
CA LEU A 460 20.36 22.30 37.45
C LEU A 460 20.38 23.79 37.81
N PRO A 461 20.42 24.72 36.85
CA PRO A 461 20.16 26.12 37.13
C PRO A 461 18.65 26.37 37.33
N LYS A 462 18.36 27.10 38.40
CA LYS A 462 17.07 27.61 38.83
C LYS A 462 16.31 28.34 37.72
N ARG A 463 15.03 28.02 37.60
CA ARG A 463 13.99 28.89 37.04
C ARG A 463 13.88 30.16 37.89
N GLU A 464 14.16 31.32 37.31
CA GLU A 464 13.73 32.60 37.87
C GLU A 464 12.31 32.92 37.43
N ALA A 465 11.47 33.18 38.44
CA ALA A 465 10.14 33.72 38.30
C ALA A 465 10.21 35.20 37.92
N ARG A 466 9.45 35.61 36.90
CA ARG A 466 9.07 37.01 36.70
C ARG A 466 7.57 37.16 36.91
N SER A 467 7.23 37.88 37.97
CA SER A 467 5.89 38.35 38.34
C SER A 467 5.40 39.48 37.39
N PRO A 468 4.09 39.79 37.40
CA PRO A 468 3.42 40.47 36.29
C PRO A 468 3.38 41.99 36.45
N SER A 469 3.62 42.74 35.37
CA SER A 469 3.41 44.19 35.36
C SER A 469 2.07 44.56 34.73
N ARG A 470 1.22 45.14 35.59
CA ARG A 470 0.04 45.97 35.31
C ARG A 470 0.24 46.93 34.12
N ARG A 471 -0.82 47.09 33.29
CA ARG A 471 -1.30 48.36 32.68
C ARG A 471 -2.65 48.07 31.97
N ARG A 472 -3.76 48.45 32.61
CA ARG A 472 -4.62 49.62 32.29
C ARG A 472 -5.40 49.48 30.97
N CYS A 473 -6.71 49.20 31.13
CA CYS A 473 -7.76 49.59 30.19
C CYS A 473 -7.81 51.13 30.04
N PRO A 474 -8.35 51.63 28.92
CA PRO A 474 -9.59 52.41 29.08
C PRO A 474 -10.66 52.17 28.01
N HIS A 475 -11.90 52.35 28.48
CA HIS A 475 -13.09 52.93 27.82
C HIS A 475 -13.65 52.35 26.51
N SER A 476 -14.72 51.59 26.69
CA SER A 476 -16.09 51.90 26.23
C SER A 476 -16.28 53.14 25.35
N GLN A 477 -16.79 52.94 24.13
CA GLN A 477 -17.92 53.71 23.60
C GLN A 477 -18.86 52.82 22.78
N ARG A 478 -20.12 52.79 23.21
CA ARG A 478 -21.31 52.33 22.48
C ARG A 478 -21.60 53.31 21.34
N VAL A 479 -21.97 52.79 20.17
CA VAL A 479 -22.92 53.44 19.25
C VAL A 479 -23.93 52.38 18.81
N VAL A 480 -25.20 52.74 18.92
CA VAL A 480 -26.45 52.03 18.59
C VAL A 480 -26.91 52.54 17.22
N PRO A 481 -27.73 51.79 16.44
CA PRO A 481 -27.72 51.83 14.99
C PRO A 481 -28.65 52.89 14.38
N GLY A 482 -28.44 53.15 13.10
CA GLY A 482 -29.38 53.76 12.17
C GLY A 482 -29.49 52.90 10.92
#